data_AF-M0IZ56-F1
#
_entry.id   AF-M0IZ56-F1
#
_cell.length_a   1.000
_cell.length_b   1.000
_cell.length_c   1.000
_cell.angle_alpha   90.00
_cell.angle_beta   90.00
_cell.angle_gamma   90.00
#
_symmetry.space_group_name_H-M   'P 1'
#
loop_
_entity.id
_entity.type
_entity.pdbx_description
1 polymer ?
#
loop_
_entity_poly.entity_id
_entity_poly.type
_entity_poly.pdbx_seq_one_letter_code
_entity_poly.pdbx_strand_id
1 'polypeptide(L)'
;MASVADRIVLSFAPSTADGDPWSGVDTEWIADELRGDTYQQYLRRAHGGPVAAGEEWDEFVSCGCATPQDVVLRVERVEGGTIVGDGTTLDVHPRDDAEVVPQ
;
A
#
# COMPACT_ATOMS: atom_id res chain seq x y z
N MET A 1 -0.17 -13.44 22.55
CA MET A 1 -0.05 -14.28 21.35
C MET A 1 -0.36 -13.39 20.18
N ALA A 2 0.58 -13.22 19.26
CA ALA A 2 0.35 -12.44 18.06
C ALA A 2 -0.55 -13.30 17.14
N SER A 3 -1.70 -12.77 16.76
CA SER A 3 -2.68 -13.42 15.89
C SER A 3 -2.61 -12.83 14.49
N VAL A 4 -3.01 -13.64 13.50
CA VAL A 4 -3.19 -13.17 12.12
C VAL A 4 -4.25 -12.08 12.12
N ALA A 5 -3.95 -10.94 11.50
CA ALA A 5 -4.88 -9.84 11.34
C ALA A 5 -6.00 -10.26 10.37
N ASP A 6 -7.24 -9.94 10.72
CA ASP A 6 -8.41 -10.16 9.86
C ASP A 6 -8.38 -9.16 8.70
N ARG A 7 -8.07 -7.90 9.01
CA ARG A 7 -8.01 -6.81 8.04
C ARG A 7 -6.90 -5.82 8.36
N ILE A 8 -6.24 -5.33 7.31
CA ILE A 8 -5.26 -4.24 7.39
C ILE A 8 -5.65 -3.19 6.37
N VAL A 9 -5.76 -1.95 6.82
CA VAL A 9 -5.98 -0.79 5.96
C VAL A 9 -4.63 -0.16 5.66
N LEU A 10 -4.33 -0.03 4.37
CA LEU A 10 -3.09 0.51 3.83
C LEU A 10 -3.41 1.76 3.01
N SER A 11 -2.62 2.81 3.20
CA SER A 11 -2.65 4.00 2.34
C SER A 11 -1.40 4.03 1.46
N PHE A 12 -1.51 4.37 0.17
CA PHE A 12 -0.34 4.48 -0.71
C PHE A 12 -0.09 5.91 -1.19
N ALA A 13 1.17 6.33 -1.21
CA ALA A 13 1.63 7.65 -1.65
C ALA A 13 2.85 7.53 -2.56
N PRO A 14 3.19 8.54 -3.38
CA PRO A 14 4.46 8.57 -4.09
C PRO A 14 5.63 8.51 -3.11
N SER A 15 6.67 7.76 -3.45
CA SER A 15 7.94 7.93 -2.77
C SER A 15 8.46 9.33 -3.05
N THR A 16 8.49 10.19 -2.04
CA THR A 16 8.94 11.60 -2.16
C THR A 16 10.45 11.72 -2.33
N ALA A 17 11.15 10.63 -2.64
CA ALA A 17 12.60 10.58 -2.76
C ALA A 17 13.15 11.63 -3.75
N ASP A 18 12.37 11.99 -4.79
CA ASP A 18 12.79 12.91 -5.85
C ASP A 18 11.68 13.88 -6.34
N GLY A 19 10.79 14.37 -5.47
CA GLY A 19 9.80 15.42 -5.80
C GLY A 19 8.34 14.95 -5.80
N ASP A 20 7.51 15.49 -6.71
CA ASP A 20 6.16 14.99 -7.03
C ASP A 20 6.24 14.10 -8.30
N PRO A 21 6.72 12.85 -8.19
CA PRO A 21 6.95 11.97 -9.35
C PRO A 21 5.65 11.54 -10.03
N TRP A 22 4.50 11.84 -9.43
CA TRP A 22 3.19 11.40 -9.89
C TRP A 22 2.39 12.46 -10.65
N SER A 23 3.01 13.59 -11.02
CA SER A 23 2.38 14.57 -11.92
C SER A 23 1.94 13.90 -13.23
N GLY A 24 0.64 13.59 -13.34
CA GLY A 24 0.03 12.93 -14.51
C GLY A 24 -0.06 11.40 -14.41
N VAL A 25 0.15 10.82 -13.23
CA VAL A 25 -0.04 9.38 -12.97
C VAL A 25 -1.46 9.14 -12.48
N ASP A 26 -2.14 8.18 -13.11
CA ASP A 26 -3.48 7.77 -12.70
C ASP A 26 -3.41 6.97 -11.38
N THR A 27 -3.63 7.64 -10.25
CA THR A 27 -3.62 7.01 -8.91
C THR A 27 -4.68 5.93 -8.79
N GLU A 28 -5.80 6.04 -9.51
CA GLU A 28 -6.82 4.99 -9.56
C GLU A 28 -6.31 3.71 -10.21
N TRP A 29 -5.50 3.83 -11.26
CA TRP A 29 -4.87 2.67 -11.92
C TRP A 29 -3.86 1.99 -10.97
N ILE A 30 -3.05 2.77 -10.25
CA ILE A 30 -2.16 2.24 -9.21
C ILE A 30 -2.97 1.51 -8.13
N ALA A 31 -4.08 2.10 -7.68
CA ALA A 31 -4.94 1.48 -6.68
C ALA A 31 -5.51 0.14 -7.18
N ASP A 32 -5.87 0.04 -8.45
CA ASP A 32 -6.40 -1.20 -9.04
C ASP A 32 -5.33 -2.30 -9.08
N GLU A 33 -4.11 -1.97 -9.52
CA GLU A 33 -2.97 -2.91 -9.51
C GLU A 33 -2.65 -3.40 -8.08
N LEU A 34 -2.60 -2.48 -7.10
CA LEU A 34 -2.34 -2.82 -5.70
C LEU A 34 -3.46 -3.68 -5.09
N ARG A 35 -4.71 -3.47 -5.52
CA ARG A 35 -5.87 -4.25 -5.09
C ARG A 35 -5.95 -5.60 -5.79
N GLY A 36 -5.22 -5.80 -6.89
CA GLY A 36 -5.19 -7.04 -7.65
C GLY A 36 -4.74 -8.24 -6.80
N ASP A 37 -5.38 -9.39 -6.99
CA ASP A 37 -5.14 -10.60 -6.18
C ASP A 37 -3.67 -11.05 -6.19
N THR A 38 -2.97 -10.90 -7.31
CA THR A 38 -1.55 -11.25 -7.42
C THR A 38 -0.69 -10.34 -6.55
N TYR A 39 -0.94 -9.04 -6.57
CA TYR A 39 -0.20 -8.06 -5.78
C TYR A 39 -0.50 -8.21 -4.29
N GLN A 40 -1.77 -8.42 -3.91
CA GLN A 40 -2.14 -8.70 -2.53
C GLN A 40 -1.47 -9.95 -1.97
N GLN A 41 -1.41 -11.04 -2.75
CA GLN A 41 -0.70 -12.24 -2.33
C GLN A 41 0.80 -11.98 -2.17
N TYR A 42 1.39 -11.20 -3.08
CA TYR A 42 2.77 -10.76 -2.95
C TYR A 42 2.99 -9.97 -1.66
N LEU A 43 2.18 -8.94 -1.38
CA LEU A 43 2.28 -8.13 -0.16
C LEU A 43 2.18 -8.98 1.10
N ARG A 44 1.24 -9.92 1.16
CA ARG A 44 1.10 -10.84 2.32
C ARG A 44 2.33 -11.70 2.53
N ARG A 45 3.02 -12.08 1.45
CA ARG A 45 4.23 -12.89 1.50
C ARG A 45 5.48 -12.08 1.79
N ALA A 46 5.58 -10.87 1.21
CA ALA A 46 6.71 -9.97 1.36
C ALA A 46 6.74 -9.37 2.78
N HIS A 47 5.60 -8.89 3.26
CA HIS A 47 5.41 -8.32 4.60
C HIS A 47 4.84 -9.32 5.60
N GLY A 48 4.96 -10.62 5.29
CA GLY A 48 4.47 -11.70 6.15
C GLY A 48 5.20 -11.70 7.49
N GLY A 49 4.49 -11.41 8.57
CA GLY A 49 5.11 -11.24 9.88
C GLY A 49 4.39 -10.24 10.77
N PRO A 50 5.01 -9.82 11.88
CA PRO A 50 4.46 -8.82 12.77
C PRO A 50 4.24 -7.49 12.04
N VAL A 51 3.09 -6.85 12.25
CA VAL A 51 2.75 -5.56 11.66
C VAL A 51 2.19 -4.61 12.70
N ALA A 52 2.51 -3.33 12.56
CA ALA A 52 2.00 -2.26 13.41
C ALA A 52 1.41 -1.11 12.57
N ALA A 53 0.43 -0.42 13.14
CA ALA A 53 -0.05 0.83 12.55
C ALA A 53 1.05 1.90 12.58
N GLY A 54 1.19 2.64 11.48
CA GLY A 54 2.25 3.60 11.23
C GLY A 54 3.48 3.01 10.53
N GLU A 55 3.52 1.70 10.30
CA GLU A 55 4.60 1.09 9.53
C GLU A 55 4.49 1.47 8.05
N GLU A 56 5.63 1.77 7.43
CA GLU A 56 5.71 2.15 6.02
C GLU A 56 6.50 1.08 5.26
N TRP A 57 6.01 0.75 4.07
CA TRP A 57 6.53 -0.28 3.19
C TRP A 57 6.83 0.35 1.84
N ASP A 58 8.11 0.35 1.47
CA ASP A 58 8.56 0.78 0.15
C ASP A 58 8.25 -0.32 -0.88
N GLU A 59 7.41 0.01 -1.83
CA GLU A 59 6.94 -0.89 -2.87
C GLU A 59 7.05 -0.24 -4.25
N PHE A 60 6.91 -1.04 -5.30
CA PHE A 60 6.89 -0.53 -6.66
C PHE A 60 5.79 -1.21 -7.48
N VAL A 61 5.15 -0.44 -8.36
CA VAL A 61 4.14 -0.93 -9.30
C VAL A 61 4.70 -0.82 -10.70
N SER A 62 4.79 -1.95 -11.42
CA SER A 62 5.32 -1.99 -12.78
C SER A 62 4.23 -1.64 -13.80
N CYS A 63 4.29 -0.43 -14.37
CA CYS A 63 3.28 0.08 -15.31
C CYS A 63 3.28 -0.52 -16.72
N GLY A 64 3.96 -1.65 -16.94
CA GLY A 64 4.03 -2.31 -18.26
C GLY A 64 4.80 -1.53 -19.34
N CYS A 65 5.08 -0.24 -19.16
CA CYS A 65 5.85 0.61 -20.04
C CYS A 65 7.11 1.16 -19.34
N ALA A 66 8.18 0.36 -19.34
CA ALA A 66 9.58 0.71 -19.06
C ALA A 66 9.96 1.38 -17.71
N THR A 67 9.03 1.95 -16.94
CA THR A 67 9.32 2.66 -15.69
C THR A 67 8.40 2.15 -14.57
N PRO A 68 8.94 1.43 -13.58
CA PRO A 68 8.19 1.12 -12.36
C PRO A 68 7.95 2.43 -11.57
N GLN A 69 6.78 2.52 -10.94
CA GLN A 69 6.43 3.63 -10.08
C GLN A 69 6.64 3.23 -8.62
N ASP A 70 7.55 3.92 -7.94
CA ASP A 70 7.79 3.71 -6.52
C ASP A 70 6.64 4.29 -5.69
N VAL A 71 6.06 3.46 -4.84
CA VAL A 71 4.92 3.76 -3.97
C VAL A 71 5.30 3.42 -2.53
N VAL A 72 4.88 4.25 -1.58
CA VAL A 72 5.04 3.97 -0.15
C VAL A 72 3.68 3.61 0.41
N LEU A 73 3.51 2.35 0.81
CA LEU A 73 2.35 1.88 1.55
C LEU A 73 2.53 2.17 3.03
N ARG A 74 1.54 2.75 3.70
CA ARG A 74 1.54 2.93 5.16
C ARG A 74 0.38 2.17 5.76
N VAL A 75 0.67 1.45 6.83
CA VAL A 75 -0.34 0.76 7.63
C VAL A 75 -1.12 1.79 8.45
N GLU A 76 -2.33 2.09 8.02
CA GLU A 76 -3.21 3.01 8.73
C GLU A 76 -3.87 2.32 9.92
N ARG A 77 -4.28 1.06 9.73
CA ARG A 77 -5.03 0.31 10.73
C ARG A 77 -4.81 -1.19 10.59
N VAL A 78 -4.72 -1.87 11.72
CA VAL A 78 -4.67 -3.34 11.81
C VAL A 78 -5.83 -3.79 12.69
N GLU A 79 -6.63 -4.74 12.22
CA GLU A 79 -7.81 -5.27 12.91
C GLU A 79 -7.69 -6.80 13.07
N GLY A 80 -8.16 -7.33 14.21
CA GLY A 80 -8.20 -8.78 14.46
C GLY A 80 -6.87 -9.42 14.91
N GLY A 81 -5.75 -8.71 14.75
CA GLY A 81 -4.43 -9.25 15.12
C GLY A 81 -3.30 -8.26 14.87
N THR A 82 -2.09 -8.79 14.79
CA THR A 82 -0.85 -8.02 14.57
C THR A 82 0.14 -8.80 13.71
N ILE A 83 -0.33 -9.79 12.94
CA ILE A 83 0.48 -10.57 12.01
C ILE A 83 -0.18 -10.53 10.63
N VAL A 84 0.58 -10.18 9.61
CA VAL A 84 0.19 -10.38 8.21
C VAL A 84 0.34 -11.85 7.87
N GLY A 85 -0.76 -12.48 7.45
CA GLY A 85 -0.75 -13.86 6.96
C GLY A 85 -1.61 -14.03 5.70
N ASP A 86 -1.64 -15.25 5.16
CA ASP A 86 -2.37 -15.55 3.92
C ASP A 86 -3.87 -15.20 3.98
N GLY A 87 -4.49 -15.31 5.16
CA GLY A 87 -5.89 -14.99 5.40
C GLY A 87 -6.20 -13.51 5.67
N THR A 88 -5.18 -12.66 5.76
CA THR A 88 -5.36 -11.24 6.07
C THR A 88 -5.92 -10.49 4.87
N THR A 89 -7.00 -9.74 5.07
CA THR A 89 -7.55 -8.87 4.02
C THR A 89 -6.77 -7.56 3.99
N LEU A 90 -6.16 -7.21 2.85
CA LEU A 90 -5.46 -5.94 2.65
C LEU A 90 -6.39 -4.99 1.90
N ASP A 91 -6.74 -3.87 2.52
CA ASP A 91 -7.55 -2.83 1.92
C ASP A 91 -6.69 -1.62 1.61
N VAL A 92 -6.46 -1.35 0.33
CA VAL A 92 -5.53 -0.34 -0.14
C VAL A 92 -6.28 0.85 -0.71
N HIS A 93 -5.96 2.06 -0.24
CA HIS A 93 -6.53 3.31 -0.74
C HIS A 93 -5.45 4.38 -0.98
N PRO A 94 -5.70 5.36 -1.87
CA PRO A 94 -4.79 6.49 -2.02
C PRO A 94 -4.62 7.21 -0.69
N ARG A 95 -3.40 7.62 -0.38
CA ARG A 95 -3.11 8.42 0.80
C ARG A 95 -3.53 9.87 0.51
N ASP A 96 -4.51 10.37 1.25
CA ASP A 96 -5.01 11.77 1.20
C ASP A 96 -3.99 12.82 1.70
N ASP A 97 -2.72 12.45 1.90
CA ASP A 97 -1.64 13.40 2.19
C ASP A 97 -1.35 14.34 0.98
N ALA A 98 -1.91 14.04 -0.20
CA ALA A 98 -2.11 15.04 -1.24
C ALA A 98 -3.17 16.04 -0.77
N GLU A 99 -2.70 17.13 -0.16
CA GLU A 99 -3.45 18.34 0.14
C GLU A 99 -4.64 18.50 -0.82
N VAL A 100 -5.85 18.22 -0.31
CA VAL A 100 -7.04 18.85 -0.85
C VAL A 100 -6.76 20.34 -0.74
N VAL A 101 -6.36 20.98 -1.83
CA VAL A 101 -6.44 22.42 -1.99
C VAL A 101 -7.90 22.75 -2.27
N PRO A 102 -8.72 23.14 -1.26
CA PRO A 102 -10.00 23.75 -1.56
C PRO A 102 -9.71 25.08 -2.28
N GLN A 103 -10.30 25.23 -3.46
CA GLN A 103 -10.28 26.43 -4.27
C GLN A 103 -11.17 27.53 -3.66
#